data_AF-A0A1G3R8C1-F1
#
_entry.id   AF-A0A1G3R8C1-F1
#
_cell.length_a   1.000
_cell.length_b   1.000
_cell.length_c   1.000
_cell.angle_alpha   90.00
_cell.angle_beta   90.00
_cell.angle_gamma   90.00
#
_symmetry.space_group_name_H-M   'P 1'
#
loop_
_entity.id
_entity.type
_entity.pdbx_description
1 polymer ?
#
loop_
_entity_poly.entity_id
_entity_poly.type
_entity_poly.pdbx_seq_one_letter_code
_entity_poly.pdbx_strand_id
1 'polypeptide(L)'
;MSARRSILAAVLLVGALAWAQAPVRREQFIYSILAFNGKDYAATFARAGADSLYLVAEVDNFLTVRNAFVYYWPITQDWKTDTSVLNVPFTGTLQLTGSGLKEPRIVTPVRYTYYNTRGEYELNWKVATGQEADQAWQEYQQLMEDYYGRVQEYQQARAAYDAMLNELTIRITRMRDQGQDVTRLVEVLQNLSSPKEPEFPRDYIVPPRPVEEAFVLNLPVGEYAIRFFAEDGSVLEGSERRVVSFRKRRAEGIGLEVIPGDKWTRPVESTTPSSVLYVDGSADLYLRPFFQQEYNDLYYEKMQRNDASGNPNVMKWVRIQQVPQAAIRLSGSGGQEQVVREEPFFVEQVKGASLGYRIVPYDPQGAHKDRDPSLQAFHVPIA
;
A
#
# COMPACT_ATOMS: atom_id res chain seq x y z
N MET A 1 14.61 80.24 -19.42
CA MET A 1 14.88 80.31 -17.97
C MET A 1 13.82 79.50 -17.24
N SER A 2 14.24 78.52 -16.41
CA SER A 2 13.50 77.95 -15.26
C SER A 2 12.17 77.22 -15.56
N ALA A 3 11.83 76.03 -15.06
CA ALA A 3 12.51 75.05 -14.24
C ALA A 3 11.67 73.75 -14.27
N ARG A 4 12.39 72.63 -14.16
CA ARG A 4 12.03 71.37 -13.47
C ARG A 4 10.59 71.18 -13.00
N ARG A 5 10.02 70.02 -13.35
CA ARG A 5 9.50 69.05 -12.36
C ARG A 5 9.40 67.66 -12.98
N SER A 6 10.40 66.85 -12.65
CA SER A 6 10.40 65.40 -12.77
C SER A 6 9.31 64.81 -11.89
N ILE A 7 8.42 63.98 -12.45
CA ILE A 7 7.62 63.04 -11.67
C ILE A 7 8.12 61.65 -12.06
N LEU A 8 8.93 61.08 -11.16
CA LEU A 8 9.27 59.67 -11.14
C LEU A 8 7.96 58.89 -10.93
N ALA A 9 7.50 58.15 -11.93
CA ALA A 9 6.54 57.09 -11.75
C ALA A 9 7.29 55.88 -11.18
N ALA A 10 7.44 55.84 -9.85
CA ALA A 10 7.83 54.62 -9.15
C ALA A 10 6.66 53.64 -9.24
N VAL A 11 6.70 52.74 -10.23
CA VAL A 11 5.88 51.54 -10.26
C VAL A 11 6.32 50.68 -9.09
N LEU A 12 5.59 50.80 -7.97
CA LEU A 12 5.60 49.82 -6.89
C LEU A 12 5.14 48.49 -7.48
N LEU A 13 6.10 47.70 -7.93
CA LEU A 13 6.00 46.25 -8.00
C LEU A 13 5.69 45.76 -6.59
N VAL A 14 4.40 45.71 -6.25
CA VAL A 14 3.90 44.80 -5.22
C VAL A 14 4.11 43.41 -5.80
N GLY A 15 5.32 42.88 -5.61
CA GLY A 15 5.59 41.47 -5.75
C GLY A 15 4.69 40.77 -4.77
N ALA A 16 3.56 40.26 -5.26
CA ALA A 16 2.83 39.20 -4.61
C ALA A 16 3.80 38.01 -4.54
N LEU A 17 4.61 37.98 -3.49
CA LEU A 17 5.22 36.76 -3.02
C LEU A 17 4.03 35.85 -2.71
N ALA A 18 3.72 34.97 -3.66
CA ALA A 18 2.86 33.83 -3.43
C ALA A 18 3.63 32.89 -2.50
N TRP A 19 3.73 33.27 -1.23
CA TRP A 19 3.95 32.30 -0.16
C TRP A 19 2.77 31.35 -0.29
N ALA A 20 3.03 30.07 -0.51
CA ALA A 20 2.01 29.04 -0.44
C ALA A 20 1.36 29.18 0.95
N GLN A 21 0.21 29.86 0.99
CA GLN A 21 -0.46 30.18 2.24
C GLN A 21 -0.82 28.83 2.85
N ALA A 22 -0.33 28.58 4.07
CA ALA A 22 -0.60 27.32 4.74
C ALA A 22 -2.12 27.07 4.70
N PRO A 23 -2.57 25.85 4.31
CA PRO A 23 -3.99 25.58 4.16
C PRO A 23 -4.75 25.98 5.42
N VAL A 24 -5.90 26.63 5.26
CA VAL A 24 -6.76 26.98 6.38
C VAL A 24 -7.29 25.70 7.00
N ARG A 25 -6.79 25.39 8.19
CA ARG A 25 -7.23 24.25 9.02
C ARG A 25 -8.49 24.65 9.78
N ARG A 26 -9.48 23.77 9.80
CA ARG A 26 -10.71 23.92 10.58
C ARG A 26 -10.88 22.72 11.47
N GLU A 27 -11.12 22.96 12.74
CA GLU A 27 -11.48 21.92 13.70
C GLU A 27 -12.83 21.31 13.29
N GLN A 28 -12.90 19.99 13.19
CA GLN A 28 -14.09 19.28 12.79
C GLN A 28 -14.21 17.93 13.51
N PHE A 29 -15.44 17.61 13.86
CA PHE A 29 -15.88 16.23 14.06
C PHE A 29 -15.73 15.46 12.74
N ILE A 30 -15.11 14.28 12.80
CA ILE A 30 -14.96 13.36 11.67
C ILE A 30 -15.28 11.92 12.09
N TYR A 31 -15.78 11.16 11.11
CA TYR A 31 -15.64 9.70 11.12
C TYR A 31 -14.35 9.34 10.39
N SER A 32 -13.37 8.77 11.07
CA SER A 32 -12.24 8.10 10.42
C SER A 32 -12.64 6.67 10.11
N ILE A 33 -12.38 6.23 8.88
CA ILE A 33 -12.95 5.02 8.30
C ILE A 33 -11.81 4.18 7.75
N LEU A 34 -11.78 2.91 8.12
CA LEU A 34 -10.94 1.89 7.53
C LEU A 34 -11.87 0.84 6.91
N ALA A 35 -12.06 0.93 5.58
CA ALA A 35 -13.02 0.11 4.85
C ALA A 35 -12.32 -0.94 4.01
N PHE A 36 -12.84 -2.17 3.99
CA PHE A 36 -12.34 -3.20 3.09
C PHE A 36 -12.84 -2.93 1.67
N ASN A 37 -11.93 -2.76 0.72
CA ASN A 37 -12.27 -2.42 -0.65
C ASN A 37 -12.32 -3.63 -1.61
N GLY A 38 -12.26 -4.85 -1.08
CA GLY A 38 -12.17 -6.08 -1.87
C GLY A 38 -10.74 -6.58 -2.08
N LYS A 39 -9.73 -5.72 -1.92
CA LYS A 39 -8.30 -6.04 -2.06
C LYS A 39 -7.51 -5.79 -0.79
N ASP A 40 -7.73 -4.64 -0.16
CA ASP A 40 -7.08 -4.19 1.05
C ASP A 40 -8.01 -3.31 1.90
N TYR A 41 -7.48 -2.83 3.02
CA TYR A 41 -8.15 -1.86 3.87
C TYR A 41 -7.73 -0.44 3.50
N ALA A 42 -8.67 0.31 2.93
CA ALA A 42 -8.49 1.71 2.55
C ALA A 42 -8.87 2.64 3.71
N ALA A 43 -7.95 3.53 4.08
CA ALA A 43 -8.19 4.56 5.07
C ALA A 43 -8.75 5.83 4.41
N THR A 44 -9.89 6.30 4.88
CA THR A 44 -10.52 7.58 4.50
C THR A 44 -11.17 8.21 5.72
N PHE A 45 -11.75 9.39 5.58
CA PHE A 45 -12.57 9.99 6.61
C PHE A 45 -13.79 10.69 5.99
N ALA A 46 -14.85 10.86 6.78
CA ALA A 46 -15.98 11.70 6.45
C ALA A 46 -15.93 12.98 7.29
N ARG A 47 -15.80 14.11 6.59
CA ARG A 47 -15.84 15.46 7.16
C ARG A 47 -17.22 15.82 7.71
N ALA A 48 -17.29 16.94 8.43
CA ALA A 48 -18.54 17.42 9.04
C ALA A 48 -19.67 17.60 8.01
N GLY A 49 -19.35 18.02 6.78
CA GLY A 49 -20.32 18.23 5.70
C GLY A 49 -20.54 17.05 4.75
N ALA A 50 -20.12 15.84 5.11
CA ALA A 50 -20.39 14.66 4.30
C ALA A 50 -21.68 13.98 4.75
N ASP A 51 -22.60 13.70 3.83
CA ASP A 51 -23.92 13.13 4.21
C ASP A 51 -23.89 11.61 4.39
N SER A 52 -22.97 10.93 3.71
CA SER A 52 -22.97 9.48 3.59
C SER A 52 -21.58 8.86 3.67
N LEU A 53 -21.55 7.63 4.18
CA LEU A 53 -20.42 6.70 4.19
C LEU A 53 -20.74 5.52 3.26
N TYR A 54 -19.73 4.94 2.64
CA TYR A 54 -19.89 3.83 1.70
C TYR A 54 -18.99 2.67 2.14
N LEU A 55 -19.58 1.50 2.37
CA LEU A 55 -18.90 0.31 2.88
C LEU A 55 -19.28 -0.90 2.04
N VAL A 56 -18.33 -1.83 1.84
CA VAL A 56 -18.67 -3.15 1.29
C VAL A 56 -19.43 -3.94 2.34
N ALA A 57 -20.50 -4.59 1.89
CA ALA A 57 -21.37 -5.42 2.72
C ALA A 57 -20.69 -6.71 3.17
N GLU A 58 -21.15 -7.25 4.31
CA GLU A 58 -20.80 -8.58 4.82
C GLU A 58 -19.29 -8.78 5.12
N VAL A 59 -18.59 -7.68 5.38
CA VAL A 59 -17.18 -7.65 5.79
C VAL A 59 -16.98 -6.63 6.91
N ASP A 60 -15.96 -6.83 7.73
CA ASP A 60 -15.66 -5.92 8.82
C ASP A 60 -15.06 -4.62 8.29
N ASN A 61 -15.70 -3.49 8.62
CA ASN A 61 -15.22 -2.13 8.38
C ASN A 61 -15.13 -1.41 9.72
N PHE A 62 -14.11 -0.56 9.89
CA PHE A 62 -13.82 0.07 11.18
C PHE A 62 -14.05 1.56 11.13
N LEU A 63 -14.83 2.07 12.07
CA LEU A 63 -15.08 3.50 12.21
C LEU A 63 -14.57 3.96 13.57
N THR A 64 -13.84 5.07 13.58
CA THR A 64 -13.54 5.82 14.80
C THR A 64 -14.08 7.23 14.70
N VAL A 65 -14.44 7.80 15.84
CA VAL A 65 -15.07 9.10 15.93
C VAL A 65 -14.10 10.05 16.61
N ARG A 66 -13.71 11.13 15.92
CA ARG A 66 -12.58 11.96 16.35
C ARG A 66 -12.84 13.43 16.09
N ASN A 67 -12.22 14.28 16.91
CA ASN A 67 -12.03 15.69 16.62
C ASN A 67 -10.64 15.88 16.00
N ALA A 68 -10.59 16.48 14.83
CA ALA A 68 -9.36 16.68 14.07
C ALA A 68 -9.39 17.99 13.27
N PHE A 69 -8.20 18.49 12.93
CA PHE A 69 -8.09 19.57 11.96
C PHE A 69 -8.27 19.04 10.54
N VAL A 70 -9.18 19.63 9.78
CA VAL A 70 -9.45 19.30 8.37
C VAL A 70 -9.11 20.50 7.50
N TYR A 71 -8.44 20.26 6.37
CA TYR A 71 -8.09 21.28 5.40
C TYR A 71 -8.12 20.74 3.98
N TYR A 72 -8.29 21.63 3.00
CA TYR A 72 -8.20 21.29 1.59
C TYR A 72 -6.77 21.51 1.09
N TRP A 73 -6.18 20.52 0.44
CA TRP A 73 -4.86 20.59 -0.16
C TRP A 73 -4.98 20.85 -1.67
N PRO A 74 -4.68 22.08 -2.16
CA PRO A 74 -4.95 22.45 -3.54
C PRO A 74 -4.17 21.65 -4.60
N ILE A 75 -2.97 21.17 -4.26
CA ILE A 75 -2.10 20.47 -5.21
C ILE A 75 -2.66 19.09 -5.56
N THR A 76 -3.16 18.34 -4.57
CA THR A 76 -3.78 17.03 -4.80
C THR A 76 -5.30 17.13 -4.97
N GLN A 77 -5.86 18.34 -4.83
CA GLN A 77 -7.30 18.61 -4.89
C GLN A 77 -8.12 17.75 -3.92
N ASP A 78 -7.58 17.52 -2.73
CA ASP A 78 -8.17 16.61 -1.72
C ASP A 78 -8.33 17.27 -0.36
N TRP A 79 -9.34 16.81 0.38
CA TRP A 79 -9.40 17.05 1.82
C TRP A 79 -8.41 16.15 2.57
N LYS A 80 -7.75 16.71 3.57
CA LYS A 80 -6.78 16.03 4.44
C LYS A 80 -7.09 16.32 5.90
N THR A 81 -6.63 15.44 6.77
CA THR A 81 -6.63 15.64 8.23
C THR A 81 -5.21 15.97 8.71
N ASP A 82 -5.10 16.82 9.72
CA ASP A 82 -3.85 17.09 10.45
C ASP A 82 -3.91 16.43 11.83
N THR A 83 -3.76 15.10 11.84
CA THR A 83 -3.77 14.30 13.07
C THR A 83 -2.48 14.44 13.87
N SER A 84 -1.48 15.18 13.37
CA SER A 84 -0.25 15.48 14.10
C SER A 84 -0.44 16.61 15.11
N VAL A 85 -1.41 17.50 14.85
CA VAL A 85 -1.73 18.67 15.70
C VAL A 85 -2.98 18.42 16.55
N LEU A 86 -4.06 17.89 15.96
CA LEU A 86 -5.30 17.58 16.68
C LEU A 86 -5.85 16.23 16.24
N ASN A 87 -5.94 15.30 17.19
CA ASN A 87 -6.37 13.93 16.93
C ASN A 87 -7.03 13.27 18.16
N VAL A 88 -8.10 13.89 18.66
CA VAL A 88 -8.73 13.47 19.92
C VAL A 88 -9.90 12.53 19.62
N PRO A 89 -9.85 11.26 20.06
CA PRO A 89 -11.00 10.36 19.92
C PRO A 89 -12.13 10.77 20.87
N PHE A 90 -13.38 10.63 20.41
CA PHE A 90 -14.55 10.72 21.27
C PHE A 90 -14.85 9.33 21.86
N THR A 91 -15.23 9.29 23.14
CA THR A 91 -15.66 8.06 23.82
C THR A 91 -17.19 8.01 23.93
N GLY A 92 -17.74 6.82 23.76
CA GLY A 92 -19.18 6.64 23.66
C GLY A 92 -19.60 5.44 22.81
N THR A 93 -20.83 5.49 22.30
CA THR A 93 -21.42 4.41 21.51
C THR A 93 -22.01 4.91 20.20
N LEU A 94 -22.09 4.02 19.21
CA LEU A 94 -22.74 4.31 17.95
C LEU A 94 -24.12 3.67 17.93
N GLN A 95 -25.17 4.43 17.69
CA GLN A 95 -26.48 3.86 17.40
C GLN A 95 -26.62 3.68 15.90
N LEU A 96 -27.00 2.47 15.49
CA LEU A 96 -27.25 2.07 14.11
C LEU A 96 -28.74 1.77 13.92
N THR A 97 -29.33 2.31 12.87
CA THR A 97 -30.71 2.06 12.45
C THR A 97 -30.77 1.85 10.94
N GLY A 98 -31.85 1.28 10.42
CA GLY A 98 -32.07 1.18 8.97
C GLY A 98 -32.37 -0.22 8.48
N SER A 99 -31.98 -0.51 7.24
CA SER A 99 -32.47 -1.63 6.44
C SER A 99 -32.38 -2.98 7.16
N GLY A 100 -33.53 -3.61 7.40
CA GLY A 100 -33.64 -4.92 8.04
C GLY A 100 -33.51 -4.93 9.57
N LEU A 101 -33.21 -3.80 10.21
CA LEU A 101 -33.20 -3.68 11.66
C LEU A 101 -34.59 -3.33 12.17
N LYS A 102 -35.18 -4.20 13.00
CA LYS A 102 -36.47 -3.95 13.66
C LYS A 102 -36.36 -2.88 14.75
N GLU A 103 -35.20 -2.81 15.41
CA GLU A 103 -34.91 -1.88 16.51
C GLU A 103 -33.51 -1.28 16.33
N PRO A 104 -33.23 -0.08 16.91
CA PRO A 104 -31.90 0.49 16.91
C PRO A 104 -30.89 -0.44 17.59
N ARG A 105 -29.77 -0.70 16.93
CA ARG A 105 -28.64 -1.45 17.48
C ARG A 105 -27.64 -0.47 18.08
N ILE A 106 -27.22 -0.70 19.32
CA ILE A 106 -26.09 -0.01 19.92
C ILE A 106 -24.82 -0.79 19.59
N VAL A 107 -23.82 -0.10 19.06
CA VAL A 107 -22.51 -0.64 18.71
C VAL A 107 -21.49 0.01 19.65
N THR A 108 -20.86 -0.81 20.47
CA THR A 108 -19.74 -0.41 21.33
C THR A 108 -18.43 -0.52 20.55
N PRO A 109 -17.42 0.29 20.88
CA PRO A 109 -16.11 0.13 20.28
C PRO A 109 -15.50 -1.23 20.69
N VAL A 110 -14.72 -1.82 19.80
CA VAL A 110 -14.03 -3.09 20.00
C VAL A 110 -12.55 -2.89 19.70
N ARG A 111 -11.68 -3.48 20.53
CA ARG A 111 -10.24 -3.56 20.28
C ARG A 111 -9.98 -4.32 18.99
N TYR A 112 -9.16 -3.81 18.09
CA TYR A 112 -8.88 -4.47 16.83
C TYR A 112 -7.45 -4.21 16.35
N THR A 113 -6.98 -5.12 15.51
CA THR A 113 -5.84 -4.91 14.61
C THR A 113 -6.11 -5.65 13.30
N TYR A 114 -5.42 -5.26 12.24
CA TYR A 114 -5.55 -5.84 10.92
C TYR A 114 -4.17 -5.96 10.29
N TYR A 115 -3.97 -7.02 9.52
CA TYR A 115 -2.67 -7.36 8.97
C TYR A 115 -2.82 -8.24 7.73
N ASN A 116 -1.79 -8.27 6.89
CA ASN A 116 -1.72 -9.11 5.70
C ASN A 116 -0.50 -10.03 5.81
N THR A 117 -0.76 -11.33 5.86
CA THR A 117 0.27 -12.37 5.99
C THR A 117 0.74 -12.87 4.63
N ARG A 118 2.00 -13.31 4.59
CA ARG A 118 2.61 -13.87 3.37
C ARG A 118 1.80 -15.02 2.75
N GLY A 119 1.79 -15.14 1.42
CA GLY A 119 1.09 -16.14 0.62
C GLY A 119 1.24 -15.91 -0.90
N GLU A 120 0.35 -16.47 -1.72
CA GLU A 120 0.43 -16.36 -3.19
C GLU A 120 -0.31 -15.08 -3.68
N TYR A 121 0.40 -14.12 -4.29
CA TYR A 121 -0.15 -12.89 -4.92
C TYR A 121 -0.98 -11.96 -4.02
N GLU A 122 -0.60 -11.87 -2.76
CA GLU A 122 -1.41 -11.94 -1.54
C GLU A 122 -2.60 -11.01 -1.32
N LEU A 123 -3.72 -11.66 -1.00
CA LEU A 123 -4.96 -11.12 -0.45
C LEU A 123 -5.29 -11.80 0.89
N ASN A 124 -4.31 -11.93 1.80
CA ASN A 124 -4.47 -12.64 3.06
C ASN A 124 -4.71 -11.69 4.22
N TRP A 125 -5.62 -10.74 4.02
CA TRP A 125 -6.00 -9.81 5.07
C TRP A 125 -6.74 -10.55 6.18
N LYS A 126 -6.25 -10.36 7.40
CA LYS A 126 -6.87 -10.84 8.62
C LYS A 126 -7.23 -9.65 9.50
N VAL A 127 -8.36 -9.79 10.16
CA VAL A 127 -8.81 -8.93 11.24
C VAL A 127 -8.78 -9.76 12.49
N ALA A 128 -8.19 -9.21 13.55
CA ALA A 128 -8.27 -9.77 14.89
C ALA A 128 -8.98 -8.75 15.78
N THR A 129 -9.89 -9.24 16.64
CA THR A 129 -10.66 -8.38 17.56
C THR A 129 -10.59 -8.87 19.00
N GLY A 130 -10.80 -7.97 19.95
CA GLY A 130 -10.71 -8.28 21.38
C GLY A 130 -9.35 -8.85 21.74
N GLN A 131 -9.35 -9.98 22.46
CA GLN A 131 -8.13 -10.66 22.90
C GLN A 131 -7.26 -11.16 21.74
N GLU A 132 -7.86 -11.54 20.61
CA GLU A 132 -7.09 -11.97 19.43
C GLU A 132 -6.26 -10.82 18.87
N ALA A 133 -6.74 -9.57 18.97
CA ALA A 133 -5.99 -8.40 18.53
C ALA A 133 -4.74 -8.19 19.39
N ASP A 134 -4.89 -8.34 20.71
CA ASP A 134 -3.80 -8.23 21.67
C ASP A 134 -2.75 -9.32 21.44
N GLN A 135 -3.19 -10.55 21.18
CA GLN A 135 -2.30 -11.66 20.86
C GLN A 135 -1.54 -11.43 19.56
N ALA A 136 -2.22 -11.06 18.46
CA ALA A 136 -1.58 -10.81 17.18
C ALA A 136 -0.52 -9.69 17.25
N TRP A 137 -0.79 -8.64 18.02
CA TRP A 137 0.18 -7.57 18.26
C TRP A 137 1.37 -8.05 19.09
N GLN A 138 1.14 -8.82 20.16
CA GLN A 138 2.20 -9.38 21.00
C GLN A 138 3.11 -10.35 20.21
N GLU A 139 2.54 -11.24 19.41
CA GLU A 139 3.29 -12.15 18.54
C GLU A 139 4.22 -11.40 17.58
N TYR A 140 3.73 -10.32 16.97
CA TYR A 140 4.56 -9.47 16.12
C TYR A 140 5.65 -8.72 16.90
N GLN A 141 5.35 -8.20 18.09
CA GLN A 141 6.36 -7.55 18.93
C GLN A 141 7.49 -8.52 19.30
N GLN A 142 7.14 -9.75 19.68
CA GLN A 142 8.13 -10.78 20.02
C GLN A 142 8.98 -11.18 18.82
N LEU A 143 8.37 -11.34 17.64
CA LEU A 143 9.10 -11.60 16.39
C LEU A 143 10.14 -10.51 16.08
N MET A 144 9.77 -9.24 16.31
CA MET A 144 10.66 -8.10 16.09
C MET A 144 11.75 -8.01 17.17
N GLU A 145 11.41 -8.28 18.42
CA GLU A 145 12.38 -8.35 19.53
C GLU A 145 13.46 -9.41 19.26
N ASP A 146 13.05 -10.62 18.86
CA ASP A 146 13.97 -11.71 18.50
C ASP A 146 14.88 -11.31 17.32
N TYR A 147 14.33 -10.62 16.32
CA TYR A 147 15.11 -10.13 15.19
C TYR A 147 16.15 -9.09 15.64
N TYR A 148 15.76 -8.10 16.44
CA TYR A 148 16.69 -7.09 16.93
C TYR A 148 17.77 -7.67 17.85
N GLY A 149 17.45 -8.70 18.63
CA GLY A 149 18.43 -9.50 19.37
C GLY A 149 19.51 -10.08 18.45
N ARG A 150 19.10 -10.75 17.36
CA ARG A 150 20.04 -11.28 16.35
C ARG A 150 20.84 -10.18 15.67
N VAL A 151 20.24 -9.02 15.39
CA VAL A 151 20.96 -7.86 14.82
C VAL A 151 22.04 -7.38 15.78
N GLN A 152 21.75 -7.29 17.08
CA GLN A 152 22.73 -6.90 18.08
C GLN A 152 23.92 -7.89 18.13
N GLU A 153 23.64 -9.20 18.14
CA GLU A 153 24.67 -10.25 18.08
C GLU A 153 25.52 -10.14 16.81
N TYR A 154 24.88 -9.91 15.66
CA TYR A 154 25.57 -9.69 14.40
C TYR A 154 26.49 -8.47 14.44
N GLN A 155 26.03 -7.33 14.98
CA GLN A 155 26.85 -6.12 15.08
C GLN A 155 28.08 -6.35 15.97
N GLN A 156 27.95 -7.09 17.06
CA GLN A 156 29.09 -7.47 17.91
C GLN A 156 30.06 -8.39 17.17
N ALA A 157 29.55 -9.42 16.51
CA ALA A 157 30.37 -10.33 15.71
C ALA A 157 31.07 -9.60 14.56
N ARG A 158 30.41 -8.62 13.94
CA ARG A 158 30.96 -7.82 12.86
C ARG A 158 32.08 -6.91 13.35
N ALA A 159 31.90 -6.24 14.48
CA ALA A 159 32.95 -5.44 15.10
C ALA A 159 34.20 -6.29 15.44
N ALA A 160 34.00 -7.50 15.98
CA ALA A 160 35.10 -8.43 16.26
C ALA A 160 35.80 -8.90 14.98
N TYR A 161 35.04 -9.24 13.94
CA TYR A 161 35.56 -9.59 12.62
C TYR A 161 36.39 -8.45 12.02
N ASP A 162 35.88 -7.22 12.02
CA ASP A 162 36.57 -6.06 11.46
C ASP A 162 37.87 -5.74 12.25
N ALA A 163 37.85 -5.93 13.57
CA ALA A 163 39.04 -5.78 14.41
C ALA A 163 40.11 -6.83 14.09
N MET A 164 39.72 -8.11 13.98
CA MET A 164 40.63 -9.21 13.60
C MET A 164 41.19 -9.01 12.19
N LEU A 165 40.35 -8.59 11.24
CA LEU A 165 40.74 -8.32 9.86
C LEU A 165 41.81 -7.23 9.80
N ASN A 166 41.61 -6.13 10.54
CA ASN A 166 42.56 -5.03 10.62
C ASN A 166 43.88 -5.46 11.28
N GLU A 167 43.82 -6.17 12.41
CA GLU A 167 45.02 -6.66 13.11
C GLU A 167 45.86 -7.59 12.21
N LEU A 168 45.21 -8.58 11.57
CA LEU A 168 45.86 -9.51 10.64
C LEU A 168 46.50 -8.76 9.47
N THR A 169 45.79 -7.79 8.89
CA THR A 169 46.29 -7.00 7.76
C THR A 169 47.51 -6.16 8.14
N ILE A 170 47.48 -5.48 9.28
CA ILE A 170 48.62 -4.70 9.80
C ILE A 170 49.81 -5.63 10.07
N ARG A 171 49.58 -6.80 10.68
CA ARG A 171 50.63 -7.75 11.02
C ARG A 171 51.28 -8.35 9.77
N ILE A 172 50.48 -8.78 8.79
CA ILE A 172 50.97 -9.29 7.50
C ILE A 172 51.82 -8.24 6.80
N THR A 173 51.36 -6.99 6.76
CA THR A 173 52.08 -5.88 6.11
C THR A 173 53.45 -5.67 6.78
N ARG A 174 53.48 -5.54 8.11
CA ARG A 174 54.73 -5.37 8.87
C ARG A 174 55.72 -6.53 8.69
N MET A 175 55.25 -7.77 8.74
CA MET A 175 56.10 -8.95 8.58
C MET A 175 56.65 -9.06 7.15
N ARG A 176 55.84 -8.72 6.13
CA ARG A 176 56.28 -8.67 4.74
C ARG A 176 57.36 -7.60 4.52
N ASP A 177 57.22 -6.40 5.10
CA ASP A 177 58.22 -5.33 5.00
C ASP A 177 59.56 -5.71 5.65
N GLN A 178 59.53 -6.62 6.63
CA GLN A 178 60.70 -7.18 7.31
C GLN A 178 61.28 -8.42 6.62
N GLY A 179 60.73 -8.84 5.47
CA GLY A 179 61.18 -10.04 4.74
C GLY A 179 60.83 -11.36 5.43
N GLN A 180 59.85 -11.38 6.33
CA GLN A 180 59.42 -12.59 7.05
C GLN A 180 58.33 -13.36 6.27
N ASP A 181 58.23 -14.67 6.53
CA ASP A 181 57.17 -15.51 5.94
C ASP A 181 55.80 -15.21 6.57
N VAL A 182 54.81 -14.95 5.70
CA VAL A 182 53.43 -14.60 6.06
C VAL A 182 52.40 -15.61 5.58
N THR A 183 52.83 -16.73 4.98
CA THR A 183 51.96 -17.69 4.28
C THR A 183 50.79 -18.16 5.16
N ARG A 184 51.07 -18.52 6.42
CA ARG A 184 50.02 -18.94 7.38
C ARG A 184 49.04 -17.84 7.74
N LEU A 185 49.49 -16.60 7.87
CA LEU A 185 48.60 -15.47 8.21
C LEU A 185 47.70 -15.10 7.02
N VAL A 186 48.22 -15.20 5.81
CA VAL A 186 47.44 -15.03 4.58
C VAL A 186 46.38 -16.13 4.46
N GLU A 187 46.71 -17.38 4.80
CA GLU A 187 45.75 -18.49 4.83
C GLU A 187 44.64 -18.26 5.87
N VAL A 188 44.98 -17.79 7.07
CA VAL A 188 43.98 -17.41 8.09
C VAL A 188 43.08 -16.27 7.60
N LEU A 189 43.66 -15.26 6.95
CA LEU A 189 42.91 -14.13 6.38
C LEU A 189 41.93 -14.57 5.29
N GLN A 190 42.36 -15.47 4.40
CA GLN A 190 41.53 -16.01 3.32
C GLN A 190 40.35 -16.85 3.83
N ASN A 191 40.54 -17.53 4.96
CA ASN A 191 39.51 -18.36 5.58
C ASN A 191 38.65 -17.60 6.60
N LEU A 192 38.92 -16.31 6.85
CA LEU A 192 38.14 -15.50 7.78
C LEU A 192 36.77 -15.16 7.17
N SER A 193 35.71 -15.77 7.68
CA SER A 193 34.35 -15.56 7.20
C SER A 193 33.70 -14.34 7.85
N SER A 194 33.07 -13.50 7.03
CA SER A 194 32.21 -12.42 7.54
C SER A 194 31.00 -13.05 8.24
N PRO A 195 30.59 -12.51 9.40
CA PRO A 195 29.30 -12.85 10.00
C PRO A 195 28.17 -12.67 8.98
N LYS A 196 27.19 -13.58 9.00
CA LYS A 196 26.00 -13.50 8.15
C LYS A 196 25.02 -12.51 8.78
N GLU A 197 24.56 -11.54 8.00
CA GLU A 197 23.54 -10.60 8.44
C GLU A 197 22.21 -11.32 8.72
N PRO A 198 21.53 -11.02 9.83
CA PRO A 198 20.21 -11.59 10.13
C PRO A 198 19.19 -11.16 9.09
N GLU A 199 18.44 -12.13 8.58
CA GLU A 199 17.35 -11.86 7.65
C GLU A 199 16.15 -11.26 8.38
N PHE A 200 15.59 -10.18 7.82
CA PHE A 200 14.37 -9.56 8.34
C PHE A 200 13.18 -10.54 8.23
N PRO A 201 12.32 -10.67 9.26
CA PRO A 201 11.15 -11.54 9.21
C PRO A 201 10.23 -11.20 8.03
N ARG A 202 9.83 -12.21 7.24
CA ARG A 202 9.05 -12.01 6.02
C ARG A 202 7.62 -12.54 6.12
N ASP A 203 7.16 -12.84 7.32
CA ASP A 203 5.86 -13.44 7.65
C ASP A 203 4.68 -12.53 7.27
N TYR A 204 4.91 -11.21 7.25
CA TYR A 204 3.90 -10.20 6.98
C TYR A 204 4.28 -9.34 5.78
N ILE A 205 3.29 -9.02 4.94
CA ILE A 205 3.39 -7.92 3.97
C ILE A 205 2.95 -6.62 4.63
N VAL A 206 1.89 -6.69 5.44
CA VAL A 206 1.47 -5.59 6.30
C VAL A 206 1.41 -6.16 7.72
N PRO A 207 2.34 -5.80 8.62
CA PRO A 207 2.34 -6.33 9.97
C PRO A 207 1.14 -5.80 10.78
N PRO A 208 0.73 -6.51 11.85
CA PRO A 208 -0.24 -6.00 12.80
C PRO A 208 0.18 -4.61 13.30
N ARG A 209 -0.80 -3.74 13.49
CA ARG A 209 -0.60 -2.43 14.10
C ARG A 209 -0.87 -2.49 15.61
N PRO A 210 -0.35 -1.52 16.39
CA PRO A 210 -0.78 -1.34 17.77
C PRO A 210 -2.30 -1.39 17.87
N VAL A 211 -2.81 -2.12 18.88
CA VAL A 211 -4.25 -2.35 19.02
C VAL A 211 -4.97 -1.03 19.28
N GLU A 212 -5.96 -0.74 18.43
CA GLU A 212 -6.83 0.43 18.52
C GLU A 212 -8.26 0.01 18.86
N GLU A 213 -9.13 0.97 19.15
CA GLU A 213 -10.55 0.73 19.36
C GLU A 213 -11.37 1.37 18.23
N ALA A 214 -12.34 0.63 17.69
CA ALA A 214 -13.23 1.11 16.66
C ALA A 214 -14.62 0.48 16.72
N PHE A 215 -15.61 1.17 16.16
CA PHE A 215 -16.92 0.60 15.86
C PHE A 215 -16.79 -0.30 14.64
N VAL A 216 -17.01 -1.59 14.83
CA VAL A 216 -16.97 -2.57 13.73
C VAL A 216 -18.35 -2.64 13.08
N LEU A 217 -18.42 -2.23 11.82
CA LEU A 217 -19.62 -2.29 10.99
C LEU A 217 -19.46 -3.40 9.94
N ASN A 218 -20.13 -4.51 10.21
CA ASN A 218 -20.36 -5.60 9.27
C ASN A 218 -21.86 -5.69 9.00
N LEU A 219 -22.28 -5.11 7.86
CA LEU A 219 -23.67 -4.86 7.54
C LEU A 219 -24.08 -5.60 6.27
N PRO A 220 -25.28 -6.19 6.21
CA PRO A 220 -25.89 -6.60 4.95
C PRO A 220 -26.03 -5.43 3.98
N VAL A 221 -26.29 -5.74 2.71
CA VAL A 221 -26.58 -4.70 1.71
C VAL A 221 -27.81 -3.91 2.12
N GLY A 222 -27.69 -2.58 2.13
CA GLY A 222 -28.78 -1.71 2.50
C GLY A 222 -28.35 -0.30 2.87
N GLU A 223 -29.34 0.51 3.19
CA GLU A 223 -29.14 1.87 3.68
C GLU A 223 -29.42 1.91 5.18
N TYR A 224 -28.49 2.52 5.91
CA TYR A 224 -28.51 2.66 7.36
C TYR A 224 -28.29 4.11 7.75
N ALA A 225 -28.61 4.43 8.99
CA ALA A 225 -28.26 5.69 9.62
C ALA A 225 -27.51 5.40 10.93
N ILE A 226 -26.45 6.17 11.14
CA ILE A 226 -25.65 6.14 12.36
C ILE A 226 -25.69 7.50 13.05
N ARG A 227 -25.61 7.49 14.38
CA ARG A 227 -25.37 8.69 15.20
C ARG A 227 -24.58 8.30 16.43
N PHE A 228 -23.77 9.23 16.93
CA PHE A 228 -22.89 9.01 18.06
C PHE A 228 -23.52 9.51 19.36
N PHE A 229 -23.44 8.69 20.40
CA PHE A 229 -23.82 9.03 21.77
C PHE A 229 -22.57 9.12 22.63
N ALA A 230 -22.38 10.24 23.31
CA ALA A 230 -21.33 10.39 24.31
C ALA A 230 -21.62 9.53 25.55
N GLU A 231 -20.64 9.41 26.45
CA GLU A 231 -20.78 8.63 27.69
C GLU A 231 -21.92 9.09 28.61
N ASP A 232 -22.26 10.39 28.57
CA ASP A 232 -23.38 10.96 29.33
C ASP A 232 -24.76 10.67 28.71
N GLY A 233 -24.80 9.93 27.59
CA GLY A 233 -26.01 9.59 26.86
C GLY A 233 -26.55 10.69 25.96
N SER A 234 -25.84 11.82 25.82
CA SER A 234 -26.19 12.87 24.87
C SER A 234 -25.82 12.49 23.44
N VAL A 235 -26.63 12.91 22.46
CA VAL A 235 -26.28 12.79 21.04
C VAL A 235 -25.29 13.89 20.71
N LEU A 236 -24.18 13.54 20.10
CA LEU A 236 -23.22 14.52 19.62
C LEU A 236 -23.75 15.15 18.31
N GLU A 237 -23.98 16.46 18.34
CA GLU A 237 -24.54 17.21 17.21
C GLU A 237 -23.66 17.07 15.96
N GLY A 238 -24.30 16.81 14.81
CA GLY A 238 -23.60 16.68 13.54
C GLY A 238 -22.88 15.35 13.36
N SER A 239 -23.12 14.37 14.24
CA SER A 239 -22.64 12.99 14.10
C SER A 239 -23.53 12.14 13.20
N GLU A 240 -24.72 12.59 12.84
CA GLU A 240 -25.65 11.81 12.03
C GLU A 240 -25.09 11.57 10.62
N ARG A 241 -24.98 10.30 10.21
CA ARG A 241 -24.56 9.94 8.84
C ARG A 241 -25.43 8.83 8.29
N ARG A 242 -25.67 8.88 6.98
CA ARG A 242 -26.17 7.72 6.24
C ARG A 242 -25.00 6.77 5.96
N VAL A 243 -25.24 5.46 6.06
CA VAL A 243 -24.28 4.43 5.67
C VAL A 243 -24.89 3.62 4.55
N VAL A 244 -24.23 3.59 3.41
CA VAL A 244 -24.59 2.79 2.24
C VAL A 244 -23.71 1.55 2.26
N SER A 245 -24.31 0.42 2.62
CA SER A 245 -23.67 -0.89 2.53
C SER A 245 -23.99 -1.49 1.17
N PHE A 246 -22.97 -1.69 0.34
CA PHE A 246 -23.13 -2.14 -1.05
C PHE A 246 -22.31 -3.40 -1.32
N ARG A 247 -22.71 -4.17 -2.34
CA ARG A 247 -21.99 -5.35 -2.79
C ARG A 247 -21.40 -5.14 -4.18
N LYS A 248 -20.38 -5.94 -4.50
CA LYS A 248 -19.95 -6.17 -5.88
C LYS A 248 -21.13 -6.67 -6.72
N ARG A 249 -21.23 -6.18 -7.96
CA ARG A 249 -22.28 -6.58 -8.92
C ARG A 249 -21.94 -7.89 -9.60
N ARG A 250 -20.68 -8.03 -10.01
CA ARG A 250 -20.12 -9.25 -10.62
C ARG A 250 -18.83 -9.60 -9.91
N ALA A 251 -18.60 -10.90 -9.73
CA ALA A 251 -17.38 -11.45 -9.19
C ALA A 251 -16.76 -12.41 -10.22
N GLU A 252 -15.52 -12.81 -9.99
CA GLU A 252 -14.84 -13.89 -10.73
C GLU A 252 -14.55 -13.57 -12.21
N GLY A 253 -14.53 -12.29 -12.58
CA GLY A 253 -13.97 -11.89 -13.86
C GLY A 253 -12.46 -12.13 -13.86
N ILE A 254 -11.90 -12.55 -15.00
CA ILE A 254 -10.46 -12.57 -15.22
C ILE A 254 -10.11 -11.42 -16.15
N GLY A 255 -9.25 -10.52 -15.68
CA GLY A 255 -8.57 -9.52 -16.49
C GLY A 255 -7.13 -9.93 -16.75
N LEU A 256 -6.47 -9.21 -17.66
CA LEU A 256 -5.04 -9.36 -17.94
C LEU A 256 -4.34 -8.02 -17.74
N GLU A 257 -3.30 -8.00 -16.92
CA GLU A 257 -2.31 -6.94 -16.96
C GLU A 257 -1.30 -7.30 -18.05
N VAL A 258 -1.12 -6.41 -19.01
CA VAL A 258 -0.30 -6.60 -20.20
C VAL A 258 0.90 -5.69 -20.09
N ILE A 259 2.07 -6.27 -20.02
CA ILE A 259 3.33 -5.58 -19.80
C ILE A 259 4.21 -5.74 -21.05
N PRO A 260 4.42 -4.69 -21.83
CA PRO A 260 5.37 -4.74 -22.94
C PRO A 260 6.81 -4.87 -22.41
N GLY A 261 7.62 -5.74 -23.03
CA GLY A 261 9.01 -6.00 -22.61
C GLY A 261 9.93 -4.78 -22.61
N ASP A 262 9.61 -3.76 -23.40
CA ASP A 262 10.33 -2.50 -23.55
C ASP A 262 9.76 -1.34 -22.68
N LYS A 263 8.56 -1.52 -22.12
CA LYS A 263 7.80 -0.49 -21.37
C LYS A 263 7.25 -1.04 -20.06
N TRP A 264 8.10 -1.70 -19.29
CA TRP A 264 7.78 -2.26 -17.97
C TRP A 264 6.97 -1.31 -17.06
N THR A 265 7.28 -0.02 -17.06
CA THR A 265 6.64 0.99 -16.18
C THR A 265 5.27 1.47 -16.65
N ARG A 266 4.77 0.98 -17.79
CA ARG A 266 3.48 1.38 -18.38
C ARG A 266 2.66 0.16 -18.80
N PRO A 267 2.24 -0.69 -17.85
CA PRO A 267 1.33 -1.78 -18.14
C PRO A 267 -0.04 -1.25 -18.61
N VAL A 268 -0.75 -2.07 -19.38
CA VAL A 268 -2.13 -1.81 -19.82
C VAL A 268 -3.02 -2.94 -19.31
N GLU A 269 -4.23 -2.62 -18.89
CA GLU A 269 -5.19 -3.62 -18.42
C GLU A 269 -6.21 -3.98 -19.52
N SER A 270 -6.45 -5.27 -19.66
CA SER A 270 -7.59 -5.82 -20.40
C SER A 270 -8.59 -6.35 -19.38
N THR A 271 -9.70 -5.63 -19.20
CA THR A 271 -10.73 -5.95 -18.20
C THR A 271 -11.98 -6.60 -18.81
N THR A 272 -11.99 -6.85 -20.13
CA THR A 272 -13.09 -7.52 -20.81
C THR A 272 -12.59 -8.69 -21.67
N PRO A 273 -13.35 -9.80 -21.80
CA PRO A 273 -12.96 -10.91 -22.67
C PRO A 273 -12.84 -10.53 -24.15
N SER A 274 -13.54 -9.48 -24.58
CA SER A 274 -13.54 -8.98 -25.96
C SER A 274 -12.47 -7.91 -26.23
N SER A 275 -11.61 -7.61 -25.26
CA SER A 275 -10.56 -6.60 -25.46
C SER A 275 -9.61 -7.04 -26.58
N VAL A 276 -9.26 -6.09 -27.45
CA VAL A 276 -8.25 -6.28 -28.48
C VAL A 276 -6.96 -5.60 -28.01
N LEU A 277 -5.88 -6.37 -27.91
CA LEU A 277 -4.55 -5.85 -27.62
C LEU A 277 -3.85 -5.52 -28.94
N TYR A 278 -3.55 -4.25 -29.15
CA TYR A 278 -2.78 -3.81 -30.31
C TYR A 278 -1.29 -3.82 -29.95
N VAL A 279 -0.52 -4.65 -30.66
CA VAL A 279 0.93 -4.73 -30.54
C VAL A 279 1.59 -4.27 -31.84
N ASP A 280 2.71 -3.55 -31.73
CA ASP A 280 3.48 -3.09 -32.90
C ASP A 280 4.50 -4.14 -33.39
N GLY A 281 4.61 -5.28 -32.70
CA GLY A 281 5.54 -6.36 -33.01
C GLY A 281 6.99 -6.11 -32.59
N SER A 282 7.30 -5.02 -31.90
CA SER A 282 8.67 -4.65 -31.54
C SER A 282 9.17 -5.28 -30.24
N ALA A 283 8.26 -5.78 -29.39
CA ALA A 283 8.57 -6.37 -28.10
C ALA A 283 7.60 -7.50 -27.75
N ASP A 284 8.12 -8.49 -27.02
CA ASP A 284 7.32 -9.54 -26.41
C ASP A 284 6.40 -8.97 -25.33
N LEU A 285 5.35 -9.72 -25.02
CA LEU A 285 4.41 -9.38 -23.96
C LEU A 285 4.63 -10.26 -22.73
N TYR A 286 4.41 -9.68 -21.57
CA TYR A 286 4.34 -10.38 -20.30
C TYR A 286 2.96 -10.16 -19.72
N LEU A 287 2.21 -11.25 -19.56
CA LEU A 287 0.83 -11.21 -19.10
C LEU A 287 0.75 -11.59 -17.64
N ARG A 288 -0.11 -10.92 -16.89
CA ARG A 288 -0.47 -11.26 -15.51
C ARG A 288 -1.99 -11.34 -15.40
N PRO A 289 -2.56 -12.56 -15.43
CA PRO A 289 -3.99 -12.71 -15.21
C PRO A 289 -4.34 -12.31 -13.79
N PHE A 290 -5.47 -11.62 -13.62
CA PHE A 290 -5.95 -11.22 -12.30
C PHE A 290 -7.46 -11.44 -12.16
N PHE A 291 -7.88 -11.82 -10.97
CA PHE A 291 -9.27 -11.73 -10.58
C PHE A 291 -9.68 -10.26 -10.50
N GLN A 292 -10.86 -9.96 -11.01
CA GLN A 292 -11.48 -8.65 -10.96
C GLN A 292 -12.93 -8.72 -10.50
N GLN A 293 -13.38 -7.64 -9.86
CA GLN A 293 -14.74 -7.49 -9.36
C GLN A 293 -15.34 -6.20 -9.92
N GLU A 294 -16.63 -6.24 -10.28
CA GLU A 294 -17.35 -5.08 -10.82
C GLU A 294 -18.10 -4.37 -9.70
N TYR A 295 -17.86 -3.08 -9.56
CA TYR A 295 -18.55 -2.21 -8.60
C TYR A 295 -19.22 -1.04 -9.29
N ASN A 296 -20.20 -0.44 -8.63
CA ASN A 296 -20.67 0.88 -9.00
C ASN A 296 -19.55 1.91 -8.72
N ASP A 297 -19.25 2.76 -9.70
CA ASP A 297 -18.12 3.70 -9.62
C ASP A 297 -18.29 4.71 -8.48
N LEU A 298 -19.49 5.30 -8.31
CA LEU A 298 -19.78 6.19 -7.17
C LEU A 298 -19.47 5.53 -5.83
N TYR A 299 -19.97 4.30 -5.63
CA TYR A 299 -19.86 3.62 -4.34
C TYR A 299 -18.41 3.22 -4.04
N TYR A 300 -17.70 2.71 -5.05
CA TYR A 300 -16.31 2.28 -4.90
C TYR A 300 -15.36 3.46 -4.67
N GLU A 301 -15.51 4.56 -5.43
CA GLU A 301 -14.70 5.76 -5.26
C GLU A 301 -14.95 6.42 -3.91
N LYS A 302 -16.21 6.51 -3.46
CA LYS A 302 -16.54 7.09 -2.15
C LYS A 302 -16.08 6.24 -0.97
N MET A 303 -16.09 4.91 -1.09
CA MET A 303 -15.52 4.04 -0.06
C MET A 303 -14.02 4.26 0.11
N GLN A 304 -13.27 4.42 -0.99
CA GLN A 304 -11.83 4.69 -0.93
C GLN A 304 -11.51 6.12 -0.50
N ARG A 305 -12.33 7.08 -0.91
CA ARG A 305 -12.21 8.51 -0.59
C ARG A 305 -13.61 9.11 -0.48
N ASN A 306 -14.07 9.38 0.73
CA ASN A 306 -15.47 9.75 1.00
C ASN A 306 -15.97 10.99 0.23
N ASP A 307 -15.08 11.95 -0.02
CA ASP A 307 -15.35 13.17 -0.78
C ASP A 307 -15.25 13.02 -2.30
N ALA A 308 -14.92 11.82 -2.81
CA ALA A 308 -14.90 11.56 -4.24
C ALA A 308 -16.28 11.79 -4.87
N SER A 309 -16.31 12.28 -6.11
CA SER A 309 -17.55 12.46 -6.85
C SER A 309 -18.11 11.12 -7.32
N GLY A 310 -17.28 10.31 -8.00
CA GLY A 310 -17.68 9.10 -8.71
C GLY A 310 -18.87 9.29 -9.67
N ASN A 311 -19.31 8.22 -10.32
CA ASN A 311 -20.45 8.26 -11.23
C ASN A 311 -21.44 7.11 -10.95
N PRO A 312 -22.68 7.39 -10.50
CA PRO A 312 -23.65 6.35 -10.17
C PRO A 312 -24.11 5.53 -11.37
N ASN A 313 -23.90 6.01 -12.60
CA ASN A 313 -24.31 5.35 -13.83
C ASN A 313 -23.19 4.51 -14.47
N VAL A 314 -21.99 4.50 -13.88
CA VAL A 314 -20.83 3.77 -14.39
C VAL A 314 -20.54 2.57 -13.51
N MET A 315 -20.22 1.45 -14.15
CA MET A 315 -19.67 0.27 -13.50
C MET A 315 -18.17 0.19 -13.80
N LYS A 316 -17.39 -0.13 -12.77
CA LYS A 316 -15.94 -0.17 -12.83
C LYS A 316 -15.45 -1.57 -12.46
N TRP A 317 -14.56 -2.11 -13.28
CA TRP A 317 -13.79 -3.30 -12.93
C TRP A 317 -12.60 -2.91 -12.07
N VAL A 318 -12.44 -3.63 -10.97
CA VAL A 318 -11.38 -3.43 -9.99
C VAL A 318 -10.54 -4.70 -9.95
N ARG A 319 -9.23 -4.57 -10.19
CA ARG A 319 -8.25 -5.63 -10.02
C ARG A 319 -8.09 -5.99 -8.55
N ILE A 320 -8.21 -7.28 -8.23
CA ILE A 320 -8.20 -7.81 -6.87
C ILE A 320 -6.88 -8.52 -6.57
N GLN A 321 -6.58 -9.60 -7.30
CA GLN A 321 -5.44 -10.46 -7.04
C GLN A 321 -4.98 -11.11 -8.35
N GLN A 322 -3.68 -11.34 -8.54
CA GLN A 322 -3.21 -12.19 -9.64
C GLN A 322 -3.74 -13.62 -9.45
N VAL A 323 -4.11 -14.29 -10.55
CA VAL A 323 -4.71 -15.64 -10.49
C VAL A 323 -3.61 -16.65 -10.13
N PRO A 324 -3.70 -17.32 -8.98
CA PRO A 324 -2.70 -18.30 -8.56
C PRO A 324 -2.74 -19.52 -9.47
N GLN A 325 -1.57 -20.12 -9.70
CA GLN A 325 -1.41 -21.38 -10.45
C GLN A 325 -2.09 -21.40 -11.84
N ALA A 326 -2.20 -20.24 -12.48
CA ALA A 326 -2.84 -20.12 -13.79
C ALA A 326 -2.00 -20.76 -14.91
N ALA A 327 -2.67 -21.04 -16.03
CA ALA A 327 -2.03 -21.36 -17.29
C ALA A 327 -2.70 -20.57 -18.40
N ILE A 328 -1.92 -20.01 -19.32
CA ILE A 328 -2.45 -19.32 -20.49
C ILE A 328 -2.35 -20.26 -21.68
N ARG A 329 -3.47 -20.50 -22.35
CA ARG A 329 -3.50 -21.16 -23.65
C ARG A 329 -3.51 -20.10 -24.74
N LEU A 330 -2.47 -20.09 -25.56
CA LEU A 330 -2.35 -19.27 -26.74
C LEU A 330 -2.76 -20.09 -27.96
N SER A 331 -3.72 -19.61 -28.73
CA SER A 331 -4.15 -20.25 -29.97
C SER A 331 -3.81 -19.33 -31.15
N GLY A 332 -2.94 -19.80 -32.04
CA GLY A 332 -2.56 -19.07 -33.26
C GLY A 332 -3.56 -19.26 -34.40
N SER A 333 -3.45 -18.45 -35.45
CA SER A 333 -4.31 -18.51 -36.65
C SER A 333 -4.27 -19.86 -37.39
N GLY A 334 -3.20 -20.65 -37.19
CA GLY A 334 -3.06 -22.01 -37.73
C GLY A 334 -3.62 -23.13 -36.83
N GLY A 335 -4.34 -22.81 -35.74
CA GLY A 335 -4.88 -23.80 -34.80
C GLY A 335 -3.85 -24.46 -33.89
N GLN A 336 -2.59 -24.02 -33.93
CA GLN A 336 -1.57 -24.43 -32.97
C GLN A 336 -1.89 -23.82 -31.60
N GLU A 337 -1.95 -24.67 -30.58
CA GLU A 337 -2.13 -24.26 -29.20
C GLU A 337 -0.81 -24.41 -28.43
N GLN A 338 -0.40 -23.35 -27.75
CA GLN A 338 0.71 -23.37 -26.82
C GLN A 338 0.19 -23.09 -25.41
N VAL A 339 0.61 -23.88 -24.44
CA VAL A 339 0.38 -23.59 -23.03
C VAL A 339 1.59 -22.86 -22.48
N VAL A 340 1.39 -21.62 -22.05
CA VAL A 340 2.38 -20.80 -21.36
C VAL A 340 2.19 -20.96 -19.85
N ARG A 341 3.31 -21.16 -19.16
CA ARG A 341 3.36 -21.24 -17.70
C ARG A 341 3.94 -19.95 -17.15
N GLU A 342 3.62 -19.72 -15.89
CA GLU A 342 4.13 -18.59 -15.14
C GLU A 342 5.60 -18.80 -14.77
N GLU A 343 6.41 -17.78 -14.98
CA GLU A 343 7.84 -17.80 -14.70
C GLU A 343 8.29 -16.51 -14.00
N PRO A 344 9.34 -16.57 -13.16
CA PRO A 344 9.94 -15.37 -12.59
C PRO A 344 10.82 -14.64 -13.61
N PHE A 345 10.73 -13.31 -13.63
CA PHE A 345 11.57 -12.45 -14.45
C PHE A 345 12.20 -11.33 -13.61
N PHE A 346 13.26 -10.76 -14.16
CA PHE A 346 14.00 -9.65 -13.58
C PHE A 346 13.97 -8.43 -14.52
N VAL A 347 13.89 -7.23 -13.96
CA VAL A 347 13.90 -5.98 -14.73
C VAL A 347 15.28 -5.34 -14.63
N GLU A 348 15.94 -5.21 -15.77
CA GLU A 348 17.24 -4.56 -15.90
C GLU A 348 17.07 -3.15 -16.50
N GLN A 349 17.81 -2.18 -15.96
CA GLN A 349 17.90 -0.86 -16.55
C GLN A 349 18.89 -0.88 -17.71
N VAL A 350 18.44 -0.46 -18.90
CA VAL A 350 19.28 -0.37 -20.09
C VAL A 350 20.22 0.83 -19.95
N LYS A 351 21.54 0.58 -20.07
CA LYS A 351 22.55 1.64 -20.03
C LYS A 351 22.48 2.49 -21.31
N GLY A 352 22.31 3.81 -21.18
CA GLY A 352 22.29 4.75 -22.32
C GLY A 352 21.54 6.05 -22.04
N ALA A 353 21.57 6.98 -23.00
CA ALA A 353 20.96 8.31 -22.89
C ALA A 353 19.42 8.29 -22.75
N SER A 354 18.78 7.16 -23.08
CA SER A 354 17.32 6.99 -23.14
C SER A 354 16.68 6.29 -21.93
N LEU A 355 17.42 6.00 -20.85
CA LEU A 355 16.92 5.44 -19.57
C LEU A 355 15.75 4.44 -19.76
N GLY A 356 16.02 3.30 -20.41
CA GLY A 356 15.03 2.26 -20.69
C GLY A 356 15.09 1.07 -19.71
N TYR A 357 14.14 0.15 -19.84
CA TYR A 357 14.12 -1.12 -19.10
C TYR A 357 13.98 -2.29 -20.05
N ARG A 358 14.50 -3.46 -19.63
CA ARG A 358 14.29 -4.74 -20.30
C ARG A 358 13.91 -5.78 -19.26
N ILE A 359 12.97 -6.66 -19.63
CA ILE A 359 12.61 -7.83 -18.85
C ILE A 359 13.48 -9.01 -19.32
N VAL A 360 14.13 -9.69 -18.38
CA VAL A 360 15.00 -10.84 -18.64
C VAL A 360 14.61 -12.03 -17.74
N PRO A 361 14.92 -13.28 -18.13
CA PRO A 361 14.70 -14.43 -17.26
C PRO A 361 15.40 -14.26 -15.90
N TYR A 362 14.73 -14.63 -14.82
CA TYR A 362 15.30 -14.55 -13.48
C TYR A 362 16.28 -15.70 -13.22
N ASP A 363 17.55 -15.35 -13.10
CA ASP A 363 18.67 -16.22 -12.70
C ASP A 363 19.07 -16.04 -11.21
N PRO A 364 18.56 -16.86 -10.28
CA PRO A 364 18.89 -16.77 -8.84
C PRO A 364 20.30 -17.30 -8.49
N GLN A 365 20.97 -18.03 -9.38
CA GLN A 365 22.29 -18.62 -9.11
C GLN A 365 23.43 -17.79 -9.70
N GLY A 366 23.16 -16.97 -10.71
CA GLY A 366 24.11 -16.06 -11.33
C GLY A 366 23.73 -14.59 -11.15
N ALA A 367 23.22 -13.97 -12.20
CA ALA A 367 23.12 -12.50 -12.30
C ALA A 367 22.23 -11.84 -11.22
N HIS A 368 21.29 -12.58 -10.65
CA HIS A 368 20.34 -12.09 -9.64
C HIS A 368 20.50 -12.81 -8.30
N LYS A 369 21.68 -13.38 -8.03
CA LYS A 369 21.99 -13.95 -6.72
C LYS A 369 21.71 -12.93 -5.61
N ASP A 370 21.07 -13.40 -4.54
CA ASP A 370 20.68 -12.62 -3.36
C ASP A 370 19.64 -11.49 -3.63
N ARG A 371 18.96 -11.52 -4.78
CA ARG A 371 17.88 -10.59 -5.15
C ARG A 371 16.58 -11.35 -5.33
N ASP A 372 15.45 -10.72 -5.02
CA ASP A 372 14.13 -11.30 -5.33
C ASP A 372 13.73 -10.96 -6.79
N PRO A 373 12.93 -11.81 -7.48
CA PRO A 373 12.47 -11.52 -8.84
C PRO A 373 11.66 -10.22 -8.89
N SER A 374 11.77 -9.49 -10.01
CA SER A 374 11.02 -8.24 -10.20
C SER A 374 9.55 -8.50 -10.53
N LEU A 375 9.25 -9.63 -11.16
CA LEU A 375 7.91 -10.05 -11.50
C LEU A 375 7.78 -11.56 -11.66
N GLN A 376 6.55 -12.06 -11.56
CA GLN A 376 6.11 -13.37 -12.02
C GLN A 376 5.02 -13.15 -13.07
N ALA A 377 5.20 -13.69 -14.27
CA ALA A 377 4.32 -13.42 -15.41
C ALA A 377 4.36 -14.56 -16.43
N PHE A 378 3.46 -14.50 -17.40
CA PHE A 378 3.40 -15.39 -18.55
C PHE A 378 4.05 -14.69 -19.74
N HIS A 379 5.15 -15.22 -20.26
CA HIS A 379 5.83 -14.67 -21.43
C HIS A 379 5.13 -15.12 -22.73
N VAL A 380 4.72 -14.15 -23.53
CA VAL A 380 4.07 -14.34 -24.82
C VAL A 380 4.97 -13.75 -25.90
N PRO A 381 5.68 -14.60 -26.67
CA PRO A 381 6.50 -14.13 -27.77
C PRO A 381 5.61 -13.56 -28.88
N ILE A 382 5.97 -12.38 -29.39
CA ILE A 382 5.26 -11.75 -30.52
C ILE A 382 6.05 -11.93 -31.84
N ALA A 383 7.28 -12.44 -31.76
CA ALA A 383 8.17 -12.73 -32.89
C ALA A 383 7.88 -14.07 -33.58
#